data_AF-A0A1Y1Y3S2-F1
#
_entry.id   AF-A0A1Y1Y3S2-F1
#
_cell.length_a   1.000
_cell.length_b   1.000
_cell.length_c   1.000
_cell.angle_alpha   90.00
_cell.angle_beta   90.00
_cell.angle_gamma   90.00
#
_symmetry.space_group_name_H-M   'P 1'
#
loop_
_entity.id
_entity.type
_entity.pdbx_description
1 polymer ?
#
loop_
_entity_poly.entity_id
_entity_poly.type
_entity_poly.pdbx_seq_one_letter_code
_entity_poly.pdbx_strand_id
1 'polypeptide(L)'
;MMTNVFEYGTTTFGYATCDKLGDGRGYTCGLVGFTTGTNDALAVVAEYNKIKPNSELAKFIPELTRISKLDWSSSGRDDTSKLGGFTDAWKKVSCSDPDFRAVQDKVADQMYLIPGLQLGEAAGISTNLGKAIILCRSD
;
A
#
# COMPACT_ATOMS: atom_id res chain seq x y z
N MET A 1 3.17 -13.09 -8.08
CA MET A 1 3.60 -12.34 -6.88
C MET A 1 3.61 -13.34 -5.71
N MET A 2 4.76 -13.96 -5.46
CA MET A 2 4.91 -15.14 -4.58
C MET A 2 6.01 -14.88 -3.54
N THR A 3 5.94 -13.76 -2.83
CA THR A 3 6.90 -13.48 -1.76
C THR A 3 6.26 -13.05 -0.44
N ASN A 4 4.96 -12.75 -0.40
CA ASN A 4 4.29 -12.39 0.87
C ASN A 4 3.36 -13.47 1.45
N VAL A 5 3.37 -14.68 0.88
CA VAL A 5 2.56 -15.82 1.36
C VAL A 5 3.26 -16.59 2.49
N PHE A 6 4.57 -16.40 2.70
CA PHE A 6 5.35 -17.23 3.62
C PHE A 6 5.53 -16.68 5.04
N GLU A 7 5.11 -15.46 5.37
CA GLU A 7 5.43 -14.88 6.69
C GLU A 7 4.27 -14.75 7.68
N TYR A 8 3.01 -14.61 7.26
CA TYR A 8 1.88 -14.62 8.22
C TYR A 8 0.64 -15.28 7.61
N GLY A 9 0.20 -16.38 8.24
CA GLY A 9 -0.82 -17.31 7.74
C GLY A 9 -2.27 -16.81 7.64
N THR A 10 -2.52 -15.51 7.43
CA THR A 10 -3.83 -14.95 7.08
C THR A 10 -3.67 -13.67 6.24
N THR A 11 -4.30 -13.62 5.06
CA THR A 11 -4.17 -12.52 4.08
C THR A 11 -4.98 -11.27 4.43
N THR A 12 -5.90 -11.35 5.39
CA THR A 12 -6.64 -10.20 5.92
C THR A 12 -5.76 -9.24 6.72
N PHE A 13 -4.71 -9.78 7.37
CA PHE A 13 -3.74 -8.94 8.07
C PHE A 13 -2.98 -8.06 7.08
N GLY A 14 -2.54 -8.61 5.95
CA GLY A 14 -1.73 -7.88 4.96
C GLY A 14 -2.28 -6.51 4.58
N TYR A 15 -3.55 -6.41 4.18
CA TYR A 15 -4.14 -5.13 3.77
C TYR A 15 -4.22 -4.10 4.90
N ALA A 16 -4.52 -4.54 6.12
CA ALA A 16 -4.67 -3.67 7.27
C ALA A 16 -3.33 -3.39 7.98
N THR A 17 -2.31 -4.24 7.83
CA THR A 17 -0.99 -4.05 8.43
C THR A 17 -0.45 -2.69 8.07
N CYS A 18 -0.02 -1.93 9.08
CA CYS A 18 0.53 -0.60 8.90
C CYS A 18 1.29 -0.25 10.16
N ASP A 19 2.61 -0.41 10.12
CA ASP A 19 3.49 -0.30 11.28
C ASP A 19 4.81 0.41 10.88
N LYS A 20 5.45 1.06 11.87
CA LYS A 20 6.74 1.71 11.67
C LYS A 20 7.85 0.70 11.97
N LEU A 21 8.53 0.24 10.93
CA LEU A 21 9.58 -0.77 11.06
C LEU A 21 10.94 -0.20 11.50
N GLY A 22 11.09 1.13 11.55
CA GLY A 22 12.33 1.78 11.97
C GLY A 22 13.47 1.65 10.96
N ASP A 23 13.17 1.26 9.72
CA ASP A 23 14.12 1.02 8.63
C ASP A 23 14.51 2.30 7.87
N GLY A 24 14.15 3.47 8.40
CA GLY A 24 14.37 4.76 7.74
C GLY A 24 13.42 5.03 6.56
N ARG A 25 12.32 4.27 6.42
CA ARG A 25 11.32 4.47 5.33
C ARG A 25 9.95 4.94 5.81
N GLY A 26 9.82 5.26 7.10
CA GLY A 26 8.57 5.72 7.71
C GLY A 26 7.63 4.55 8.03
N TYR A 27 6.33 4.71 7.73
CA TYR A 27 5.36 3.63 7.92
C TYR A 27 5.36 2.68 6.73
N THR A 28 5.24 1.39 7.00
CA THR A 28 5.10 0.32 6.01
C THR A 28 3.71 -0.30 6.15
N CYS A 29 2.90 -0.22 5.09
CA CYS A 29 1.48 -0.52 5.16
C CYS A 29 0.96 -1.33 3.96
N GLY A 30 -0.08 -2.13 4.17
CA GLY A 30 -0.77 -2.87 3.12
C GLY A 30 -0.06 -4.13 2.64
N LEU A 31 -0.70 -4.79 1.67
CA LEU A 31 -0.38 -6.15 1.24
C LEU A 31 1.06 -6.35 0.75
N VAL A 32 1.68 -5.32 0.17
CA VAL A 32 3.04 -5.38 -0.41
C VAL A 32 4.04 -4.53 0.36
N GLY A 33 3.64 -3.97 1.51
CA GLY A 33 4.50 -3.08 2.29
C GLY A 33 4.74 -1.72 1.63
N PHE A 34 3.66 -1.03 1.26
CA PHE A 34 3.73 0.35 0.76
C PHE A 34 4.34 1.26 1.83
N THR A 35 5.43 1.95 1.50
CA THR A 35 6.12 2.81 2.45
C THR A 35 5.83 4.29 2.21
N THR A 36 5.67 5.06 3.29
CA THR A 36 5.45 6.52 3.20
C THR A 36 6.68 7.25 2.69
N GLY A 37 7.86 6.74 3.01
CA GLY A 37 9.13 7.30 2.59
C GLY A 37 9.46 7.06 1.12
N THR A 38 8.86 6.10 0.41
CA THR A 38 9.18 5.79 -0.99
C THR A 38 8.19 6.34 -2.02
N ASN A 39 7.15 7.07 -1.57
CA ASN A 39 6.01 7.54 -2.36
C ASN A 39 4.91 6.49 -2.62
N ASP A 40 5.16 5.22 -2.31
CA ASP A 40 4.21 4.13 -2.58
C ASP A 40 2.88 4.31 -1.83
N ALA A 41 2.94 4.65 -0.54
CA ALA A 41 1.74 4.88 0.26
C ALA A 41 0.95 6.11 -0.24
N LEU A 42 1.63 7.13 -0.78
CA LEU A 42 0.95 8.28 -1.38
C LEU A 42 0.19 7.87 -2.64
N ALA A 43 0.77 7.00 -3.48
CA ALA A 43 0.10 6.51 -4.69
C ALA A 43 -1.21 5.79 -4.36
N VAL A 44 -1.21 4.90 -3.35
CA VAL A 44 -2.42 4.22 -2.87
C VAL A 44 -3.46 5.20 -2.36
N VAL A 45 -3.08 6.12 -1.47
CA VAL A 45 -4.02 7.08 -0.87
C VAL A 45 -4.56 8.04 -1.92
N ALA A 46 -3.74 8.49 -2.88
CA ALA A 46 -4.16 9.37 -3.96
C ALA A 46 -5.14 8.69 -4.93
N GLU A 47 -4.88 7.43 -5.32
CA GLU A 47 -5.81 6.65 -6.14
C GLU A 47 -7.14 6.42 -5.41
N TYR A 48 -7.08 6.08 -4.12
CA TYR A 48 -8.28 5.92 -3.32
C TYR A 48 -9.07 7.23 -3.17
N ASN A 49 -8.38 8.36 -3.03
CA ASN A 49 -9.00 9.68 -2.94
C ASN A 49 -9.73 10.09 -4.22
N LYS A 50 -9.33 9.57 -5.39
CA LYS A 50 -10.09 9.79 -6.64
C LYS A 50 -11.46 9.09 -6.61
N ILE A 51 -11.58 7.99 -5.88
CA ILE A 51 -12.83 7.23 -5.70
C ILE A 51 -13.64 7.81 -4.54
N LYS A 52 -12.98 8.09 -3.41
CA LYS A 52 -13.58 8.60 -2.17
C LYS A 52 -12.79 9.81 -1.64
N PRO A 53 -13.07 11.03 -2.14
CA PRO A 53 -12.28 12.23 -1.83
C PRO A 53 -12.39 12.72 -0.38
N ASN A 54 -13.38 12.25 0.37
CA ASN A 54 -13.62 12.63 1.78
C ASN A 54 -13.27 11.51 2.77
N SER A 55 -12.39 10.59 2.38
CA SER A 55 -11.97 9.52 3.28
C SER A 55 -11.09 10.03 4.43
N GLU A 56 -11.03 9.28 5.53
CA GLU A 56 -10.14 9.60 6.66
C GLU A 56 -8.65 9.64 6.25
N LEU A 57 -8.30 9.01 5.14
CA LEU A 57 -6.94 8.99 4.59
C LEU A 57 -6.60 10.27 3.80
N ALA A 58 -7.61 11.00 3.30
CA ALA A 58 -7.43 12.20 2.49
C ALA A 58 -6.64 13.30 3.24
N LYS A 59 -6.83 13.40 4.57
CA LYS A 59 -6.15 14.39 5.43
C LYS A 59 -4.63 14.22 5.46
N PHE A 60 -4.11 13.04 5.12
CA PHE A 60 -2.68 12.76 5.13
C PHE A 60 -2.01 13.03 3.78
N ILE A 61 -2.76 13.25 2.70
CA ILE A 61 -2.22 13.51 1.35
C ILE A 61 -1.22 14.68 1.33
N PRO A 62 -1.48 15.84 1.95
CA PRO A 62 -0.55 16.96 1.92
C PRO A 62 0.80 16.62 2.55
N GLU A 63 0.78 15.89 3.67
CA GLU A 63 1.99 15.50 4.38
C GLU A 63 2.76 14.39 3.65
N LEU A 64 2.06 13.39 3.12
CA LEU A 64 2.64 12.36 2.25
C LEU A 64 3.28 12.98 0.99
N THR A 65 2.62 13.99 0.40
CA THR A 65 3.16 14.75 -0.74
C THR A 65 4.41 15.54 -0.36
N ARG A 66 4.44 16.14 0.85
CA ARG A 66 5.63 16.84 1.36
C ARG A 66 6.80 15.87 1.50
N ILE A 67 6.59 14.72 2.12
CA ILE A 67 7.60 13.67 2.31
C ILE A 67 8.12 13.15 0.97
N SER A 68 7.24 12.89 0.01
CA SER A 68 7.63 12.43 -1.33
C SER A 68 8.48 13.43 -2.12
N LYS A 69 8.41 14.73 -1.80
CA LYS A 69 9.22 15.77 -2.45
C LYS A 69 10.62 15.90 -1.87
N LEU A 70 10.91 15.23 -0.75
CA LEU A 70 12.24 15.24 -0.15
C LEU A 70 13.19 14.32 -0.93
N ASP A 71 14.46 14.72 -1.04
CA ASP A 71 15.49 13.90 -1.66
C ASP A 71 15.64 12.55 -0.96
N TRP A 72 15.95 11.50 -1.73
CA TRP A 72 16.15 10.14 -1.22
C TRP A 72 17.24 10.03 -0.15
N SER A 73 18.19 10.96 -0.14
CA SER A 73 19.27 11.08 0.85
C SER A 73 18.88 11.89 2.09
N SER A 74 17.70 12.50 2.12
CA SER A 74 17.24 13.31 3.25
C SER A 74 16.69 12.44 4.37
N SER A 75 17.20 12.63 5.57
CA SER A 75 16.68 12.04 6.82
C SER A 75 15.29 12.57 7.23
N GLY A 76 14.58 13.26 6.33
CA GLY A 76 13.22 13.71 6.55
C GLY A 76 12.17 12.79 5.91
N ARG A 77 12.58 11.74 5.18
CA ARG A 77 11.64 10.83 4.51
C ARG A 77 10.99 9.80 5.45
N ASP A 78 11.60 9.55 6.60
CA ASP A 78 11.09 8.73 7.69
C ASP A 78 10.37 9.54 8.78
N ASP A 79 10.20 10.86 8.56
CA ASP A 79 9.52 11.75 9.47
C ASP A 79 8.03 11.42 9.54
N THR A 80 7.66 10.68 10.58
CA THR A 80 6.28 10.30 10.87
C THR A 80 5.61 11.25 11.86
N SER A 81 6.26 12.35 12.28
CA SER A 81 5.78 13.22 13.35
C SER A 81 4.40 13.83 13.06
N LYS A 82 4.10 14.08 11.77
CA LYS A 82 2.84 14.63 11.28
C LYS A 82 1.87 13.60 10.71
N LEU A 83 2.23 12.32 10.78
CA LEU A 83 1.40 11.19 10.34
C LEU A 83 0.77 10.44 11.53
N GLY A 84 0.55 11.13 12.64
CA GLY A 84 -0.13 10.57 13.81
C GLY A 84 -1.53 10.05 13.47
N GLY A 85 -1.81 8.80 13.80
CA GLY A 85 -3.08 8.13 13.49
C GLY A 85 -3.23 7.65 12.04
N PHE A 86 -2.18 7.74 11.21
CA PHE A 86 -2.20 7.19 9.85
C PHE A 86 -2.37 5.67 9.85
N THR A 87 -1.67 4.97 10.75
CA THR A 87 -1.74 3.51 10.91
C THR A 87 -3.15 3.05 11.25
N ASP A 88 -3.83 3.76 12.14
CA ASP A 88 -5.18 3.40 12.59
C ASP A 88 -6.21 3.71 11.51
N ALA A 89 -6.07 4.85 10.82
CA ALA A 89 -6.91 5.18 9.67
C ALA A 89 -6.74 4.16 8.54
N TRP A 90 -5.52 3.72 8.26
CA TRP A 90 -5.24 2.69 7.27
C TRP A 90 -5.88 1.36 7.64
N LYS A 91 -5.67 0.90 8.88
CA LYS A 91 -6.29 -0.33 9.44
C LYS A 91 -7.81 -0.25 9.32
N LYS A 92 -8.41 0.84 9.78
CA LYS A 92 -9.85 1.06 9.77
C LYS A 92 -10.44 1.03 8.36
N VAL A 93 -9.90 1.83 7.43
CA VAL A 93 -10.39 1.91 6.05
C VAL A 93 -10.21 0.56 5.33
N SER A 94 -9.09 -0.13 5.56
CA SER A 94 -8.85 -1.47 4.98
C SER A 94 -9.85 -2.51 5.45
N CYS A 95 -10.31 -2.43 6.69
CA CYS A 95 -11.34 -3.33 7.21
C CYS A 95 -12.73 -2.94 6.70
N SER A 96 -13.08 -1.65 6.72
CA SER A 96 -14.43 -1.18 6.41
C SER A 96 -14.74 -1.07 4.92
N ASP A 97 -13.73 -0.88 4.07
CA ASP A 97 -13.94 -0.46 2.69
C ASP A 97 -13.33 -1.43 1.68
N PRO A 98 -14.15 -2.20 0.93
CA PRO A 98 -13.64 -3.08 -0.13
C PRO A 98 -12.97 -2.33 -1.27
N ASP A 99 -13.36 -1.07 -1.55
CA ASP A 99 -12.76 -0.29 -2.63
C ASP A 99 -11.31 0.06 -2.28
N PHE A 100 -11.00 0.27 -1.00
CA PHE A 100 -9.62 0.53 -0.58
C PHE A 100 -8.71 -0.69 -0.78
N ARG A 101 -9.23 -1.89 -0.52
CA ARG A 101 -8.49 -3.14 -0.79
C ARG A 101 -8.25 -3.32 -2.30
N ALA A 102 -9.27 -3.06 -3.11
CA ALA A 102 -9.13 -3.09 -4.57
C ALA A 102 -8.12 -2.06 -5.11
N VAL A 103 -8.02 -0.88 -4.48
CA VAL A 103 -6.97 0.09 -4.82
C VAL A 103 -5.58 -0.42 -4.43
N GLN A 104 -5.42 -1.05 -3.27
CA GLN A 104 -4.15 -1.67 -2.90
C GLN A 104 -3.73 -2.74 -3.92
N ASP A 105 -4.66 -3.59 -4.36
CA ASP A 105 -4.39 -4.59 -5.41
C ASP A 105 -3.98 -3.92 -6.72
N LYS A 106 -4.72 -2.91 -7.18
CA LYS A 106 -4.43 -2.17 -8.41
C LYS A 106 -3.04 -1.55 -8.37
N VAL A 107 -2.67 -0.90 -7.27
CA VAL A 107 -1.34 -0.26 -7.15
C VAL A 107 -0.25 -1.32 -7.03
N ALA A 108 -0.46 -2.40 -6.28
CA ALA A 108 0.48 -3.51 -6.20
C ALA A 108 0.72 -4.13 -7.59
N ASP A 109 -0.34 -4.34 -8.37
CA ASP A 109 -0.24 -4.84 -9.74
C ASP A 109 0.56 -3.86 -10.63
N GLN A 110 0.27 -2.57 -10.54
CA GLN A 110 0.99 -1.56 -11.32
C GLN A 110 2.48 -1.47 -10.99
N MET A 111 2.86 -1.65 -9.72
CA MET A 111 4.24 -1.49 -9.27
C MET A 111 5.07 -2.77 -9.40
N TYR A 112 4.46 -3.94 -9.29
CA TYR A 112 5.19 -5.21 -9.25
C TYR A 112 4.79 -6.19 -10.36
N LEU A 113 3.50 -6.26 -10.70
CA LEU A 113 3.02 -7.21 -11.71
C LEU A 113 3.29 -6.70 -13.13
N ILE A 114 2.97 -5.44 -13.44
CA ILE A 114 3.14 -4.88 -14.80
C ILE A 114 4.62 -4.85 -15.22
N PRO A 115 5.59 -4.39 -14.39
CA PRO A 115 7.00 -4.46 -14.77
C PRO A 115 7.49 -5.90 -14.91
N GLY A 116 7.03 -6.81 -14.05
CA GLY A 116 7.33 -8.23 -14.13
C GLY A 116 6.76 -8.90 -15.38
N LEU A 117 5.56 -8.51 -15.80
CA LEU A 117 4.92 -8.96 -17.04
C LEU A 117 5.57 -8.33 -18.27
N GLN A 118 6.02 -7.08 -18.25
CA GLN A 118 6.76 -6.50 -19.38
C GLN A 118 8.12 -7.20 -19.60
N LEU A 119 8.79 -7.61 -18.53
CA LEU A 119 9.96 -8.49 -18.60
C LEU A 119 9.57 -9.92 -19.04
N GLY A 120 8.41 -10.41 -18.60
CA GLY A 120 7.86 -11.72 -18.94
C GLY A 120 7.25 -11.85 -20.34
N GLU A 121 6.81 -10.75 -20.95
CA GLU A 121 6.24 -10.67 -22.30
C GLU A 121 7.38 -10.63 -23.33
N ALA A 122 8.53 -10.05 -22.97
CA ALA A 122 9.80 -10.31 -23.64
C ALA A 122 10.26 -11.79 -23.53
N ALA A 123 9.69 -12.56 -22.60
CA ALA A 123 9.96 -13.98 -22.37
C ALA A 123 8.75 -14.91 -22.66
N GLY A 124 7.64 -14.40 -23.22
CA GLY A 124 6.48 -15.19 -23.68
C GLY A 124 5.52 -15.76 -22.64
N ILE A 125 5.36 -15.18 -21.44
CA ILE A 125 4.47 -15.72 -20.40
C ILE A 125 3.26 -14.79 -20.15
N SER A 126 2.09 -15.21 -20.62
CA SER A 126 0.80 -14.54 -20.43
C SER A 126 -0.12 -15.41 -19.56
N THR A 127 -0.09 -15.26 -18.24
CA THR A 127 -0.99 -16.03 -17.35
C THR A 127 -1.77 -15.16 -16.37
N ASN A 128 -3.10 -15.25 -16.49
CA ASN A 128 -4.15 -14.67 -15.64
C ASN A 128 -4.23 -15.23 -14.21
N LEU A 129 -3.14 -15.76 -13.64
CA LEU A 129 -3.14 -16.36 -12.30
C LEU A 129 -2.82 -15.31 -11.22
N GLY A 130 -3.84 -14.55 -10.83
CA GLY A 130 -3.74 -13.68 -9.64
C GLY A 130 -5.08 -13.34 -9.00
N LYS A 131 -6.17 -13.92 -9.50
CA LYS A 131 -7.53 -13.65 -9.00
C LYS A 131 -8.09 -14.88 -8.32
N ALA A 132 -7.71 -15.11 -7.07
CA ALA A 132 -8.47 -16.03 -6.24
C ALA A 132 -8.36 -15.66 -4.78
N ILE A 133 -9.54 -15.51 -4.18
CA ILE A 133 -9.83 -15.52 -2.74
C ILE A 133 -9.48 -14.14 -2.15
N ILE A 134 -10.43 -13.40 -1.56
CA ILE A 134 -10.76 -13.56 -0.13
C ILE A 134 -12.13 -12.94 0.16
N LEU A 135 -13.00 -13.75 0.76
CA LEU A 135 -14.18 -13.35 1.50
C LEU A 135 -13.76 -12.92 2.91
N CYS A 136 -14.23 -11.76 3.36
CA CYS A 136 -14.12 -11.34 4.75
C CYS A 136 -15.38 -11.85 5.48
N ARG A 137 -15.24 -12.74 6.47
CA ARG A 137 -16.32 -13.07 7.38
C ARG A 137 -15.88 -12.72 8.81
N SER A 138 -16.71 -11.89 9.42
CA SER A 138 -16.83 -11.60 10.83
C SER A 138 -16.69 -12.87 11.67
N ASP A 139 -15.99 -12.77 12.80
CA ASP A 139 -16.57 -12.90 14.15
C ASP A 139 -15.58 -12.32 15.18
#